data_AF-A0A0G0CR68-F1
#
_entry.id   AF-A0A0G0CR68-F1
#
_cell.length_a   1.000
_cell.length_b   1.000
_cell.length_c   1.000
_cell.angle_alpha   90.00
_cell.angle_beta   90.00
_cell.angle_gamma   90.00
#
_symmetry.space_group_name_H-M   'P 1'
#
loop_
_entity.id
_entity.type
_entity.pdbx_description
1 polymer ?
#
loop_
_entity_poly.entity_id
_entity_poly.type
_entity_poly.pdbx_seq_one_letter_code
_entity_poly.pdbx_strand_id
1 'polypeptide(L)'
;MTDNFIEIVIKIRRKSDSFQAHKEDLMDKKLAGLIKKRDAYKVKLIEMYKHFHGVKHESAHSELQYSEIKVYEDMLNSVVNEISKLAASQ
;
A
#
# COMPACT_ATOMS: atom_id res chain seq x y z
N MET A 1 20.48 -46.16 -10.49
CA MET A 1 20.56 -45.31 -9.27
C MET A 1 20.28 -43.83 -9.54
N THR A 2 19.99 -43.40 -10.77
CA THR A 2 19.79 -41.99 -11.17
C THR A 2 18.33 -41.50 -11.11
N ASP A 3 17.36 -42.40 -11.26
CA ASP A 3 15.95 -42.01 -11.39
C ASP A 3 15.36 -41.39 -10.12
N ASN A 4 15.75 -41.89 -8.95
CA ASN A 4 15.25 -41.38 -7.67
C ASN A 4 15.73 -39.95 -7.38
N PHE A 5 16.95 -39.61 -7.83
CA PHE A 5 17.52 -38.26 -7.63
C PHE A 5 16.86 -37.24 -8.56
N ILE A 6 16.60 -37.62 -9.81
CA ILE A 6 15.89 -36.78 -10.79
C ILE A 6 14.46 -36.50 -10.31
N GLU A 7 13.77 -37.51 -9.78
CA GLU A 7 12.41 -37.35 -9.27
C GLU A 7 12.34 -36.40 -8.06
N ILE A 8 13.32 -36.49 -7.14
CA ILE A 8 13.46 -35.57 -6.00
C ILE A 8 13.69 -34.13 -6.48
N VAL A 9 14.59 -33.91 -7.44
CA VAL A 9 14.89 -32.58 -7.98
C VAL A 9 13.66 -31.96 -8.67
N ILE A 10 12.92 -32.75 -9.45
CA ILE A 10 11.67 -32.30 -10.10
C ILE A 10 10.62 -31.91 -9.05
N LYS A 11 10.48 -32.70 -7.98
CA LYS A 11 9.50 -32.45 -6.92
C LYS A 11 9.83 -31.19 -6.11
N ILE A 12 11.11 -30.95 -5.83
CA ILE A 12 11.59 -29.72 -5.18
C ILE A 12 11.27 -28.50 -6.05
N ARG A 13 11.58 -28.57 -7.35
CA ARG A 13 11.35 -27.44 -8.26
C ARG A 13 9.88 -27.10 -8.45
N ARG A 14 9.02 -28.11 -8.63
CA ARG A 14 7.56 -27.88 -8.68
C ARG A 14 7.02 -27.23 -7.40
N LYS A 15 7.57 -27.58 -6.24
CA LYS A 15 7.18 -27.00 -4.94
C LYS A 15 7.70 -25.56 -4.77
N SER A 16 8.87 -25.22 -5.32
CA SER A 16 9.33 -23.82 -5.33
C SER A 16 8.49 -22.95 -6.25
N ASP A 17 8.13 -23.45 -7.43
CA ASP A 17 7.40 -22.67 -8.44
C ASP A 17 5.98 -22.33 -7.96
N SER A 18 5.28 -23.29 -7.34
CA SER A 18 3.95 -23.03 -6.76
C SER A 18 3.98 -22.07 -5.57
N PHE A 19 5.08 -22.07 -4.80
CA PHE A 19 5.27 -21.13 -3.71
C PHE A 19 5.52 -19.70 -4.21
N GLN A 20 6.30 -19.53 -5.28
CA GLN A 20 6.52 -18.20 -5.88
C GLN A 20 5.24 -17.63 -6.49
N ALA A 21 4.48 -18.45 -7.23
CA ALA A 21 3.20 -18.00 -7.82
C ALA A 21 2.19 -17.54 -6.76
N HIS A 22 2.10 -18.24 -5.62
CA HIS A 22 1.23 -17.80 -4.53
C HIS A 22 1.72 -16.48 -3.90
N LYS A 23 3.04 -16.29 -3.79
CA LYS A 23 3.62 -15.06 -3.25
C LYS A 23 3.34 -13.86 -4.14
N GLU A 24 3.39 -14.04 -5.46
CA GLU A 24 3.05 -13.01 -6.46
C GLU A 24 1.58 -12.59 -6.38
N ASP A 25 0.63 -13.55 -6.37
CA ASP A 25 -0.81 -13.23 -6.24
C ASP A 25 -1.14 -12.48 -4.94
N LEU A 26 -0.47 -12.84 -3.83
CA LEU A 26 -0.64 -12.15 -2.56
C LEU A 26 -0.09 -10.70 -2.62
N MET A 27 1.04 -10.49 -3.29
CA MET A 27 1.63 -9.17 -3.50
C MET A 27 0.72 -8.29 -4.37
N ASP A 28 0.17 -8.83 -5.46
CA ASP A 28 -0.71 -8.09 -6.35
C ASP A 28 -2.01 -7.66 -5.66
N LYS A 29 -2.60 -8.56 -4.87
CA LYS A 29 -3.77 -8.24 -4.03
C LYS A 29 -3.44 -7.16 -3.01
N LYS A 30 -2.26 -7.22 -2.38
CA LYS A 30 -1.82 -6.20 -1.42
C LYS A 30 -1.64 -4.84 -2.11
N LEU A 31 -1.00 -4.81 -3.28
CA LEU A 31 -0.79 -3.59 -4.06
C LEU A 31 -2.13 -2.95 -4.47
N ALA A 32 -3.06 -3.74 -4.99
CA ALA A 32 -4.39 -3.27 -5.33
C ALA A 32 -5.14 -2.69 -4.12
N GLY A 33 -4.99 -3.29 -2.94
CA GLY A 33 -5.54 -2.78 -1.69
C GLY A 33 -4.94 -1.43 -1.27
N LEU A 34 -3.62 -1.26 -1.40
CA LEU A 34 -2.93 -0.01 -1.07
C LEU A 34 -3.30 1.12 -2.05
N ILE A 35 -3.44 0.81 -3.34
CA ILE A 35 -3.90 1.77 -4.35
C ILE A 35 -5.30 2.30 -4.01
N LYS A 36 -6.24 1.42 -3.65
CA LYS A 36 -7.59 1.82 -3.22
C LYS A 36 -7.55 2.73 -1.99
N LYS A 37 -6.72 2.41 -0.99
CA LYS A 37 -6.54 3.24 0.21
C LYS A 37 -5.98 4.62 -0.12
N ARG A 38 -4.95 4.69 -0.97
CA ARG A 38 -4.37 5.95 -1.46
C ARG A 38 -5.43 6.83 -2.10
N ASP A 39 -6.25 6.27 -2.98
CA ASP A 39 -7.26 7.04 -3.71
C ASP A 39 -8.38 7.51 -2.77
N ALA A 40 -8.77 6.70 -1.78
CA ALA A 40 -9.71 7.12 -0.75
C ALA A 40 -9.17 8.31 0.09
N TYR A 41 -7.90 8.29 0.50
CA TYR A 41 -7.29 9.40 1.23
C TYR A 41 -7.18 10.66 0.38
N LYS A 42 -6.87 10.53 -0.93
CA LYS A 42 -6.86 11.67 -1.85
C LYS A 42 -8.23 12.34 -1.95
N VAL A 43 -9.29 11.55 -2.15
CA VAL A 43 -10.66 12.08 -2.23
C VAL A 43 -11.03 12.81 -0.95
N LYS A 44 -10.73 12.21 0.21
CA LYS A 44 -11.00 12.81 1.51
C LYS A 44 -10.21 14.11 1.74
N LEU A 45 -8.93 14.14 1.37
CA LEU A 45 -8.12 15.37 1.45
C LEU A 45 -8.68 16.48 0.57
N ILE A 46 -9.10 16.17 -0.66
CA ILE A 46 -9.72 17.16 -1.56
C ILE A 46 -10.98 17.75 -0.93
N GLU A 47 -11.83 16.91 -0.34
CA GLU A 47 -13.05 17.36 0.35
C GLU A 47 -12.72 18.24 1.57
N MET A 48 -11.76 17.82 2.40
CA MET A 48 -11.32 18.60 3.56
C MET A 48 -10.75 19.96 3.15
N TYR A 49 -9.91 20.00 2.11
CA TYR A 49 -9.37 21.25 1.58
C TYR A 49 -10.45 22.15 0.97
N LYS A 50 -11.49 21.58 0.36
CA LYS A 50 -12.63 22.34 -0.18
C LYS A 50 -13.42 23.03 0.93
N HIS A 51 -13.55 22.40 2.09
CA HIS A 51 -14.27 22.95 3.25
C HIS A 51 -13.39 23.77 4.18
N PHE A 52 -12.07 23.69 4.03
CA PHE A 52 -11.12 24.46 4.80
C PHE A 52 -11.01 25.88 4.26
N HIS A 53 -11.75 26.80 4.89
CA HIS A 53 -11.69 28.24 4.63
C HIS A 53 -10.98 29.02 5.74
N GLY A 54 -10.50 28.34 6.78
CA GLY A 54 -9.92 28.98 7.96
C GLY A 54 -8.51 29.51 7.71
N VAL A 55 -8.22 30.72 8.20
CA VAL A 55 -6.82 31.13 8.38
C VAL A 55 -6.26 30.28 9.52
N LYS A 56 -5.03 29.78 9.36
CA LYS A 56 -4.34 29.07 10.45
C LYS A 56 -4.36 29.94 11.72
N HIS A 57 -4.69 29.33 12.85
CA HIS A 57 -4.72 29.98 14.17
C HIS A 57 -5.80 31.06 14.36
N GLU A 58 -6.80 31.13 13.48
CA GLU A 58 -7.92 32.06 13.63
C GLU A 58 -8.94 31.57 14.66
N SER A 59 -9.14 30.26 14.76
CA SER A 59 -10.06 29.64 15.72
C SER A 59 -9.63 28.24 16.09
N ALA A 60 -10.05 27.76 17.27
CA ALA A 60 -9.82 26.37 17.69
C ALA A 60 -10.39 25.36 16.67
N HIS A 61 -11.49 25.71 16.00
CA HIS A 61 -12.07 24.87 14.95
C HIS A 61 -11.15 24.75 13.73
N SER A 62 -10.56 25.86 13.29
CA SER A 62 -9.60 25.89 12.18
C SER A 62 -8.32 25.14 12.51
N GLU A 63 -7.85 25.18 13.77
CA GLU A 63 -6.69 24.40 14.22
C GLU A 63 -6.95 22.89 14.21
N LEU A 64 -8.15 22.47 14.65
CA LEU A 64 -8.57 21.08 14.60
C LEU A 64 -8.65 20.57 13.16
N GLN A 65 -9.30 21.31 12.27
CA GLN A 65 -9.39 20.95 10.85
C GLN A 65 -8.00 20.87 10.20
N TYR A 66 -7.13 21.85 10.46
CA TYR A 66 -5.78 21.83 9.93
C TYR A 66 -4.96 20.63 10.42
N SER A 67 -5.09 20.29 11.70
CA SER A 67 -4.43 19.12 12.29
C SER A 67 -4.95 17.83 11.66
N GLU A 68 -6.26 17.73 11.43
CA GLU A 68 -6.87 16.57 10.77
C GLU A 68 -6.35 16.43 9.33
N ILE A 69 -6.30 17.53 8.57
CA ILE A 69 -5.73 17.53 7.21
C ILE A 69 -4.29 17.00 7.24
N LYS A 70 -3.47 17.45 8.19
CA LYS A 70 -2.08 16.97 8.34
C LYS A 70 -1.97 15.49 8.61
N VAL A 71 -2.83 14.95 9.45
CA VAL A 71 -2.88 13.49 9.69
C VAL A 71 -3.19 12.75 8.39
N TYR A 72 -4.16 13.20 7.60
CA TYR A 72 -4.49 12.55 6.33
C TYR A 72 -3.37 12.67 5.28
N GLU A 73 -2.64 13.78 5.25
CA GLU A 73 -1.45 13.93 4.40
C GLU A 73 -0.37 12.90 4.76
N ASP A 74 -0.08 12.75 6.05
CA ASP A 74 0.91 11.78 6.53
C ASP A 74 0.48 10.34 6.25
N MET A 75 -0.80 10.03 6.42
CA MET A 75 -1.37 8.73 6.06
C MET A 75 -1.23 8.45 4.56
N LEU A 76 -1.53 9.43 3.70
CA LEU A 76 -1.35 9.31 2.26
C LEU A 76 0.12 9.08 1.90
N ASN A 77 1.03 9.88 2.46
CA ASN A 77 2.47 9.75 2.24
C ASN A 77 3.00 8.38 2.66
N SER A 78 2.53 7.87 3.81
CA SER A 78 2.87 6.53 4.29
C SER A 78 2.46 5.44 3.30
N VAL A 79 1.22 5.49 2.80
CA VAL A 79 0.72 4.52 1.81
C VAL A 79 1.49 4.63 0.48
N VAL A 80 1.77 5.85 0.00
CA VAL A 80 2.56 6.07 -1.22
C VAL A 80 3.96 5.50 -1.07
N ASN A 81 4.59 5.68 0.09
CA ASN A 81 5.90 5.11 0.39
C ASN A 81 5.85 3.58 0.44
N GLU A 82 4.79 2.98 1.00
CA GLU A 82 4.63 1.52 1.01
C GLU A 82 4.48 0.97 -0.42
N ILE A 83 3.66 1.63 -1.26
CA ILE A 83 3.51 1.28 -2.68
C ILE A 83 4.84 1.37 -3.42
N SER A 84 5.60 2.46 -3.21
CA SER A 84 6.92 2.65 -3.82
C SER A 84 7.89 1.54 -3.44
N LYS A 85 7.94 1.16 -2.16
CA LYS A 85 8.81 0.07 -1.68
C LYS A 85 8.41 -1.28 -2.26
N LEU A 86 7.11 -1.54 -2.36
CA LEU A 86 6.59 -2.77 -2.99
C LEU A 86 6.91 -2.83 -4.48
N ALA A 87 6.75 -1.72 -5.20
CA ALA A 87 7.05 -1.63 -6.63
C ALA A 87 8.56 -1.73 -6.92
N ALA A 88 9.42 -1.18 -6.05
CA ALA A 88 10.88 -1.30 -6.18
C ALA A 88 11.43 -2.68 -5.76
N SER A 89 10.61 -3.51 -5.10
CA SER A 89 10.97 -4.88 -4.71
C SER A 89 10.51 -5.93 -5.73
N GLN A 90 9.90 -5.51 -6.84
CA GLN A 90 9.60 -6.34 -8.01
C GLN A 90 10.76 -6.31 -8.99
#